data_AF-A0A961SWI2-F1
#
_entry.id   AF-A0A961SWI2-F1
#
_cell.length_a   1.000
_cell.length_b   1.000
_cell.length_c   1.000
_cell.angle_alpha   90.00
_cell.angle_beta   90.00
_cell.angle_gamma   90.00
#
_symmetry.space_group_name_H-M   'P 1'
#
loop_
_entity.id
_entity.type
_entity.pdbx_description
1 polymer ?
#
loop_
_entity_poly.entity_id
_entity_poly.type
_entity_poly.pdbx_seq_one_letter_code
_entity_poly.pdbx_strand_id
1 'polypeptide(L)'
;HGANHPVKDHTTGKVEIVSMNHGFAVDSKSLPEGVEETHVSLFDGTNCGLRVSGKPVFSVQHHPEASPGPQDSHYLFRRFVNLIREKKGEPALAER
;
A
#
# COMPACT_ATOMS: atom_id res chain seq x y z
N HIS A 1 -12.83 9.81 5.61
CA HIS A 1 -13.63 8.57 5.72
C HIS A 1 -14.52 8.46 4.49
N GLY A 2 -14.32 7.46 3.62
CA GLY A 2 -15.02 7.35 2.34
C GLY A 2 -14.39 6.31 1.41
N ALA A 3 -15.02 6.07 0.26
CA ALA A 3 -14.63 5.04 -0.73
C ALA A 3 -14.28 5.62 -2.11
N ASN A 4 -13.83 6.88 -2.13
CA ASN A 4 -13.48 7.63 -3.35
C ASN A 4 -12.08 8.27 -3.26
N HIS A 5 -11.25 7.83 -2.31
CA HIS A 5 -9.99 8.50 -2.00
C HIS A 5 -8.89 8.07 -2.98
N PRO A 6 -8.31 8.96 -3.80
CA PRO A 6 -7.26 8.60 -4.73
C PRO A 6 -5.91 8.49 -4.00
N VAL A 7 -5.25 7.35 -4.16
CA VAL A 7 -3.91 7.06 -3.60
C VAL A 7 -2.97 6.66 -4.73
N LYS A 8 -1.75 7.19 -4.73
CA LYS A 8 -0.72 6.82 -5.70
C LYS A 8 0.31 5.89 -5.07
N ASP A 9 0.54 4.73 -5.68
CA ASP A 9 1.67 3.83 -5.38
C ASP A 9 2.91 4.29 -6.17
N HIS A 10 3.94 4.78 -5.49
CA HIS A 10 5.20 5.19 -6.10
C HIS A 10 6.05 4.02 -6.62
N THR A 11 5.80 2.80 -6.17
CA THR A 11 6.56 1.62 -6.60
C THR A 11 6.10 1.09 -7.96
N THR A 12 4.86 1.37 -8.35
CA THR A 12 4.27 0.95 -9.63
C THR A 12 3.84 2.12 -10.52
N GLY A 13 3.67 3.31 -9.94
CA GLY A 13 3.13 4.50 -10.61
C GLY A 13 1.60 4.51 -10.74
N LYS A 14 0.90 3.47 -10.25
CA LYS A 14 -0.56 3.35 -10.32
C LYS A 14 -1.26 4.33 -9.38
N VAL A 15 -2.46 4.76 -9.79
CA VAL A 15 -3.40 5.48 -8.92
C VAL A 15 -4.59 4.57 -8.68
N GLU A 16 -4.99 4.46 -7.42
CA GLU A 16 -6.07 3.61 -6.94
C GLU A 16 -7.14 4.48 -6.30
N ILE A 17 -8.40 4.15 -6.51
CA ILE A 17 -9.47 4.66 -5.65
C ILE A 17 -9.62 3.68 -4.49
N VAL A 18 -9.55 4.16 -3.26
CA VAL A 18 -9.50 3.30 -2.07
C VAL A 18 -10.55 3.66 -1.02
N SER A 19 -10.82 2.70 -0.13
CA SER A 19 -11.61 2.90 1.08
C SER A 19 -10.73 3.31 2.26
N MET A 20 -11.06 4.45 2.88
CA MET A 20 -10.34 5.02 4.03
C MET A 20 -11.27 5.17 5.24
N ASN A 21 -10.83 4.70 6.40
CA ASN A 21 -11.55 4.85 7.67
C ASN A 21 -10.61 5.10 8.88
N HIS A 22 -9.67 6.05 8.76
CA HIS A 22 -8.72 6.39 9.82
C HIS A 22 -8.76 7.90 10.15
N GLY A 23 -8.48 8.24 11.42
CA GLY A 23 -8.40 9.62 11.93
C GLY A 23 -6.99 10.11 12.27
N PHE A 24 -5.99 9.25 12.09
CA PHE A 24 -4.57 9.54 12.33
C PHE A 24 -3.76 9.10 11.11
N ALA A 25 -2.64 9.76 10.84
CA ALA A 25 -1.71 9.40 9.77
C ALA A 25 -0.29 9.35 10.31
N VAL A 26 0.57 8.54 9.69
CA VAL A 26 2.01 8.52 9.99
C VAL A 26 2.66 9.72 9.31
N ASP A 27 3.49 10.48 10.04
CA ASP A 27 4.23 11.62 9.47
C ASP A 27 5.45 11.13 8.68
N SER A 28 5.41 11.30 7.35
CA SER A 28 6.47 10.91 6.41
C SER A 28 7.81 11.57 6.72
N LYS A 29 7.83 12.72 7.41
CA LYS A 29 9.07 13.42 7.79
C LYS A 29 9.75 12.82 9.02
N SER A 30 9.05 11.96 9.75
CA SER A 30 9.53 11.31 10.98
C SER A 30 9.98 9.87 10.76
N LEU A 31 10.00 9.39 9.52
CA LEU A 31 10.36 8.00 9.22
C LEU A 31 11.83 7.73 9.60
N PRO A 32 12.12 6.64 10.33
CA PRO A 32 13.50 6.26 10.63
C PRO A 32 14.22 5.79 9.38
N GLU A 33 15.55 5.74 9.45
CA GLU A 33 16.38 5.20 8.37
C GLU A 33 15.95 3.78 7.98
N GLY A 34 15.85 3.53 6.67
CA GLY A 34 15.42 2.24 6.12
C GLY A 34 13.90 2.03 6.11
N VAL A 35 13.09 3.04 6.46
CA VAL A 35 11.63 3.03 6.24
C VAL A 35 11.28 4.06 5.17
N GLU A 36 10.58 3.62 4.14
CA GLU A 36 10.29 4.44 2.97
C GLU A 36 8.77 4.55 2.76
N GLU A 37 8.31 5.76 2.44
CA GLU A 37 6.95 5.98 1.93
C GLU A 37 6.77 5.34 0.55
N THR A 38 5.67 4.61 0.38
CA THR A 38 5.33 3.93 -0.87
C THR A 38 4.05 4.45 -1.48
N HIS A 39 3.07 4.83 -0.66
CA HIS A 39 1.78 5.31 -1.13
C HIS A 39 1.51 6.69 -0.55
N VAL A 40 0.94 7.58 -1.36
CA VAL A 40 0.57 8.93 -0.94
C VAL A 40 -0.87 9.24 -1.35
N SER A 41 -1.60 9.91 -0.46
CA SER A 41 -2.91 10.47 -0.76
C SER A 41 -2.77 11.59 -1.79
N LEU A 42 -3.53 11.52 -2.88
CA LEU A 42 -3.58 12.59 -3.88
C LEU A 42 -4.55 13.73 -3.50
N PHE A 43 -5.32 13.57 -2.41
CA PHE A 43 -6.16 14.66 -1.89
C PHE A 43 -5.39 15.66 -1.04
N ASP A 44 -4.44 15.19 -0.22
CA ASP A 44 -3.81 16.01 0.82
C ASP A 44 -2.32 15.74 1.04
N GLY A 45 -1.72 14.79 0.30
CA GLY A 45 -0.30 14.47 0.41
C GLY A 45 0.07 13.64 1.64
N THR A 46 -0.90 13.13 2.40
CA THR A 46 -0.62 12.29 3.58
C THR A 46 -0.11 10.89 3.22
N ASN A 47 0.71 10.33 4.11
CA ASN A 47 1.23 8.97 3.95
C ASN A 47 0.10 7.94 3.89
N CYS A 48 0.17 7.04 2.90
CA CYS A 48 -0.80 5.97 2.73
C CYS A 48 -0.17 4.57 2.70
N GLY A 49 1.14 4.44 2.92
CA GLY A 49 1.81 3.15 2.90
C GLY A 49 3.31 3.26 3.04
N LEU A 50 3.91 2.21 3.60
CA LEU A 50 5.32 2.14 3.99
C LEU A 50 5.95 0.82 3.55
N ARG A 51 7.25 0.81 3.35
CA ARG A 51 8.07 -0.40 3.25
C ARG A 51 9.36 -0.28 4.05
N VAL A 52 9.94 -1.43 4.41
CA VAL A 52 11.26 -1.48 5.05
C VAL A 52 12.31 -1.93 4.04
N SER A 53 13.34 -1.11 3.84
CA SER A 53 14.41 -1.39 2.89
C SER A 53 15.13 -2.70 3.26
N GLY A 54 15.31 -3.59 2.27
CA GLY A 54 15.97 -4.88 2.44
C GLY A 54 15.19 -5.94 3.23
N LYS A 55 13.91 -5.68 3.60
CA LYS A 55 13.07 -6.66 4.30
C LYS A 55 11.72 -6.85 3.57
N PRO A 56 11.12 -8.05 3.59
CA PRO A 56 9.81 -8.32 2.98
C PRO A 56 8.68 -7.81 3.88
N VAL A 57 8.70 -6.51 4.21
CA VAL A 57 7.76 -5.85 5.13
C VAL A 57 7.21 -4.60 4.45
N PHE A 58 5.89 -4.53 4.35
CA PHE A 58 5.17 -3.35 3.88
C PHE A 58 3.82 -3.21 4.60
N SER A 59 3.25 -2.02 4.56
CA SER A 59 1.90 -1.72 5.06
C SER A 59 1.22 -0.67 4.18
N VAL A 60 -0.11 -0.59 4.29
CA VAL A 60 -0.93 0.48 3.71
C VAL A 60 -1.87 1.05 4.76
N GLN A 61 -2.27 2.30 4.58
CA GLN A 61 -3.15 3.05 5.50
C GLN A 61 -4.64 2.85 5.18
N HIS A 62 -4.95 2.54 3.92
CA HIS A 62 -6.31 2.25 3.45
C HIS A 62 -6.69 0.78 3.67
N HIS A 63 -7.96 0.47 3.39
CA HIS A 63 -8.52 -0.89 3.48
C HIS A 63 -8.44 -1.59 2.11
N PRO A 64 -7.41 -2.40 1.83
CA PRO A 64 -7.27 -3.08 0.53
C PRO A 64 -8.30 -4.19 0.32
N GLU A 65 -8.92 -4.70 1.38
CA GLU A 65 -10.04 -5.64 1.34
C GLU A 65 -11.36 -4.99 0.90
N ALA A 66 -11.41 -3.65 0.96
CA ALA A 66 -12.60 -2.85 0.74
C ALA A 66 -13.80 -3.30 1.60
N SER A 67 -14.99 -3.40 1.00
CA SER A 67 -16.24 -3.82 1.65
C SER A 67 -16.76 -2.88 2.76
N PRO A 68 -17.40 -1.75 2.41
CA PRO A 68 -17.74 -1.32 1.05
C PRO A 68 -16.56 -0.61 0.33
N GLY A 69 -16.63 -0.55 -0.99
CA GLY A 69 -15.71 0.26 -1.81
C GLY A 69 -15.09 -0.45 -3.02
N PRO A 70 -14.24 0.27 -3.77
CA PRO A 70 -13.52 -0.24 -4.95
C PRO A 70 -12.48 -1.31 -4.59
N GLN A 71 -12.15 -2.18 -5.56
CA GLN A 71 -11.21 -3.30 -5.39
C GLN A 71 -9.83 -3.05 -6.03
N ASP A 72 -9.53 -1.79 -6.37
CA ASP A 72 -8.30 -1.38 -7.07
C ASP A 72 -7.03 -1.86 -6.33
N SER A 73 -7.07 -1.88 -5.01
CA SER A 73 -5.95 -2.27 -4.14
C SER A 73 -5.79 -3.78 -3.89
N HIS A 74 -6.63 -4.64 -4.50
CA HIS A 74 -6.58 -6.10 -4.27
C HIS A 74 -5.23 -6.74 -4.64
N TYR A 75 -4.47 -6.14 -5.54
CA TYR A 75 -3.14 -6.63 -5.91
C TYR A 75 -2.16 -6.63 -4.71
N LEU A 76 -2.40 -5.83 -3.66
CA LEU A 76 -1.57 -5.81 -2.45
C LEU A 76 -1.57 -7.17 -1.73
N PHE A 77 -2.68 -7.90 -1.76
CA PHE A 77 -2.72 -9.28 -1.26
C PHE A 77 -1.84 -10.20 -2.12
N ARG A 78 -1.82 -10.00 -3.44
CA ARG A 78 -0.92 -10.74 -4.33
C ARG A 78 0.54 -10.36 -4.09
N ARG A 79 0.84 -9.09 -3.86
CA ARG A 79 2.16 -8.61 -3.45
C ARG A 79 2.62 -9.31 -2.17
N PHE A 80 1.76 -9.38 -1.15
CA PHE A 80 2.05 -10.13 0.08
C PHE A 80 2.31 -11.61 -0.17
N VAL A 81 1.46 -12.28 -0.96
CA VAL A 81 1.67 -13.69 -1.32
C VAL A 81 2.98 -13.89 -2.08
N ASN A 82 3.35 -12.97 -2.97
CA ASN A 82 4.61 -13.04 -3.71
C ASN A 82 5.84 -12.93 -2.79
N LEU A 83 5.78 -12.16 -1.70
CA LEU A 83 6.84 -12.14 -0.68
C LEU A 83 7.00 -13.50 0.01
N ILE A 84 5.89 -14.18 0.31
CA ILE A 84 5.92 -15.54 0.88
C ILE A 84 6.52 -16.53 -0.11
N ARG A 85 6.13 -16.45 -1.39
CA ARG A 85 6.60 -17.33 -2.47
C ARG A 85 8.09 -17.17 -2.72
N GLU A 86 8.58 -15.93 -2.77
CA GLU A 86 10.01 -15.63 -2.88
C GLU A 86 10.80 -16.31 -1.75
N LYS A 87 10.31 -16.21 -0.50
CA LYS A 87 10.98 -16.86 0.63
C LYS A 87 10.99 -18.38 0.55
N LYS A 88 10.02 -18.98 -0.16
CA LYS A 88 9.94 -20.42 -0.42
C LYS A 88 10.69 -20.86 -1.69
N GLY A 89 11.22 -19.93 -2.49
CA GLY A 89 11.82 -20.24 -3.80
C GLY A 89 10.78 -20.60 -4.87
N GLU A 90 9.53 -20.18 -4.71
CA GLU A 90 8.44 -20.39 -5.66
C GLU A 90 8.35 -19.22 -6.68
N PRO A 91 7.93 -19.47 -7.94
CA PRO A 91 7.79 -18.40 -8.93
C PRO A 91 6.70 -17.41 -8.54
N ALA A 92 6.90 -16.11 -8.78
CA ALA A 92 5.89 -15.09 -8.48
C ALA A 92 4.59 -15.27 -9.27
N LEU A 93 3.46 -14.90 -8.67
CA LEU A 93 2.18 -14.77 -9.35
C LEU A 93 2.20 -13.47 -10.18
N ALA A 94 1.79 -13.55 -11.45
CA ALA A 94 1.65 -12.38 -12.32
C ALA A 94 0.71 -11.35 -11.70
N GLU A 95 1.00 -10.05 -11.83
CA GLU A 95 0.06 -9.00 -11.48
C GLU A 95 -1.13 -9.02 -12.48
N ARG A 96 -2.35 -8.74 -12.00
CA ARG A 96 -3.54 -8.59 -12.86
C ARG A 96 -3.88 -7.12 -12.98
#